data_AF-A0A8T0G7Y5-F1
#
_entry.id   AF-A0A8T0G7Y5-F1
#
_cell.length_a   1.000
_cell.length_b   1.000
_cell.length_c   1.000
_cell.angle_alpha   90.00
_cell.angle_beta   90.00
_cell.angle_gamma   90.00
#
_symmetry.space_group_name_H-M   'P 1'
#
loop_
_entity.id
_entity.type
_entity.pdbx_description
1 polymer ?
#
loop_
_entity_poly.entity_id
_entity_poly.type
_entity_poly.pdbx_seq_one_letter_code
_entity_poly.pdbx_strand_id
1 'polypeptide(L)'
;MMALRASVEATLSASSIRNGHFESISAATRAPAGMSLRRHNVSPKCKISHSLSTSRIRPATSVVRRVGPTKMELETTATTTSEAGSLSNEEGPLPTGPVDVSQHVAVLKKAAKTKKVPAMEVFAAIRAIEKAKIDPSNFLKYLGGTQSPGRTWMLVFTVGKDLVREALKGGPGGGQYLPITAIQNFDGPAMRIENGVYLGPLGALAFEGRFSMKNRILAFLFDKLKIKIGILPPFTINIGKKADEARVPGNSDPFFIWFYADDEIIVAKGRGGGLAYWCRCKRVAEKF
;
A
#
# COMPACT_ATOMS: atom_id res chain seq x y z
N MET A 1 8.49 6.36 11.99
CA MET A 1 8.70 4.88 11.99
C MET A 1 7.78 4.10 11.04
N MET A 2 6.60 4.61 10.64
CA MET A 2 5.68 3.86 9.75
C MET A 2 6.08 3.80 8.26
N ALA A 3 6.82 4.77 7.72
CA ALA A 3 7.29 4.73 6.33
C ALA A 3 8.45 3.75 6.11
N LEU A 4 9.31 3.58 7.14
CA LEU A 4 10.22 2.44 7.20
C LEU A 4 9.40 1.15 7.16
N ARG A 5 8.29 1.07 7.91
CA ARG A 5 7.35 -0.05 7.87
C ARG A 5 6.71 -0.33 6.51
N ALA A 6 6.45 0.62 5.61
CA ALA A 6 5.92 0.25 4.28
C ALA A 6 7.01 -0.35 3.36
N SER A 7 8.24 0.18 3.44
CA SER A 7 9.39 -0.38 2.71
C SER A 7 9.94 -1.65 3.38
N VAL A 8 9.78 -1.77 4.70
CA VAL A 8 10.19 -2.91 5.54
C VAL A 8 9.08 -3.96 5.64
N GLU A 9 7.79 -3.65 5.53
CA GLU A 9 6.70 -4.65 5.47
C GLU A 9 6.65 -5.29 4.09
N ALA A 10 7.02 -4.56 3.03
CA ALA A 10 7.32 -5.17 1.74
C ALA A 10 8.54 -6.13 1.82
N THR A 11 9.46 -5.89 2.76
CA THR A 11 10.64 -6.73 3.02
C THR A 11 10.39 -7.85 4.05
N LEU A 12 9.54 -7.66 5.07
CA LEU A 12 9.31 -8.58 6.20
C LEU A 12 8.06 -9.44 6.05
N SER A 13 7.14 -9.12 5.12
CA SER A 13 6.04 -10.02 4.74
C SER A 13 6.53 -11.35 4.14
N ALA A 14 7.82 -11.43 3.74
CA ALA A 14 8.47 -12.66 3.31
C ALA A 14 8.84 -13.63 4.46
N SER A 15 8.72 -13.22 5.72
CA SER A 15 9.07 -14.02 6.90
C SER A 15 7.84 -14.30 7.78
N SER A 16 6.92 -15.12 7.27
CA SER A 16 6.01 -15.91 8.10
C SER A 16 6.49 -17.37 8.06
N ILE A 17 7.58 -17.65 8.76
CA ILE A 17 7.93 -19.02 9.13
C ILE A 17 7.27 -19.26 10.49
N ARG A 18 6.23 -20.09 10.50
CA ARG A 18 5.66 -20.63 11.73
C ARG A 18 6.71 -21.51 12.40
N ASN A 19 6.76 -21.42 13.72
CA ASN A 19 7.53 -22.28 14.60
C ASN A 19 7.37 -23.77 14.21
N GLY A 20 8.45 -24.36 13.71
CA GLY A 20 8.63 -25.79 13.58
C GLY A 20 9.53 -26.27 14.71
N HIS A 21 8.97 -27.15 15.54
CA HIS A 21 9.60 -27.81 16.67
C HIS A 21 10.90 -28.51 16.25
N PHE A 22 11.95 -28.31 17.02
CA PHE A 22 13.26 -28.95 16.88
C PHE A 22 13.20 -30.29 17.60
N GLU A 23 13.26 -31.42 16.88
CA GLU A 23 13.67 -32.70 17.47
C GLU A 23 14.67 -33.43 16.54
N SER A 24 15.91 -33.42 17.03
CA SER A 24 16.95 -34.48 17.00
C SER A 24 16.72 -35.71 16.12
N ILE A 25 17.64 -35.90 15.16
CA ILE A 25 17.90 -37.18 14.48
C ILE A 25 18.77 -38.07 15.37
N SER A 26 18.34 -39.31 15.63
CA SER A 26 19.22 -40.44 15.93
C SER A 26 18.78 -41.66 15.13
N ALA A 27 19.76 -42.32 14.52
CA ALA A 27 19.62 -43.52 13.69
C ALA A 27 19.48 -44.80 14.54
N ALA A 28 18.69 -45.78 14.07
CA ALA A 28 18.97 -47.23 14.19
C ALA A 28 17.92 -48.08 13.43
N THR A 29 18.40 -48.74 12.37
CA THR A 29 18.25 -50.15 11.95
C THR A 29 17.03 -51.02 12.33
N ARG A 30 16.60 -51.81 11.31
CA ARG A 30 15.99 -53.17 11.29
C ARG A 30 14.46 -53.32 11.13
N ALA A 31 14.07 -53.96 10.02
CA ALA A 31 12.81 -54.69 9.77
C ALA A 31 12.80 -56.06 10.50
N PRO A 32 11.77 -56.96 10.43
CA PRO A 32 10.59 -56.98 9.55
C PRO A 32 9.25 -57.53 10.15
N ALA A 33 8.24 -57.63 9.25
CA ALA A 33 7.14 -58.61 9.18
C ALA A 33 5.86 -58.43 10.03
N GLY A 34 4.68 -58.60 9.40
CA GLY A 34 3.46 -59.08 10.06
C GLY A 34 2.12 -58.44 9.65
N MET A 35 1.42 -59.11 8.71
CA MET A 35 -0.04 -59.36 8.65
C MET A 35 -1.09 -58.22 8.77
N SER A 36 -1.82 -58.04 7.66
CA SER A 36 -3.28 -58.19 7.49
C SER A 36 -4.25 -57.77 8.62
N LEU A 37 -5.19 -56.85 8.32
CA LEU A 37 -6.63 -57.15 8.18
C LEU A 37 -7.52 -55.89 8.02
N ARG A 38 -8.46 -56.01 7.08
CA ARG A 38 -9.86 -55.52 7.04
C ARG A 38 -10.19 -54.02 7.17
N ARG A 39 -10.76 -53.52 6.07
CA ARG A 39 -11.79 -52.47 6.03
C ARG A 39 -13.07 -52.97 6.71
N HIS A 40 -13.71 -52.11 7.50
CA HIS A 40 -15.17 -52.02 7.55
C HIS A 40 -15.64 -50.59 7.87
N ASN A 41 -16.65 -50.16 7.12
CA ASN A 41 -17.52 -49.01 7.35
C ASN A 41 -18.15 -49.05 8.74
N VAL A 42 -18.18 -47.91 9.44
CA VAL A 42 -19.31 -47.52 10.30
C VAL A 42 -19.41 -45.99 10.32
N SER A 43 -20.56 -45.45 9.91
CA SER A 43 -21.05 -44.11 10.28
C SER A 43 -21.86 -44.25 11.57
N PRO A 44 -21.84 -43.27 12.48
CA PRO A 44 -23.14 -42.70 12.84
C PRO A 44 -23.12 -41.18 13.10
N LYS A 45 -24.25 -40.56 12.77
CA LYS A 45 -24.69 -39.26 13.31
C LYS A 45 -25.01 -39.41 14.81
N CYS A 46 -24.68 -38.41 15.62
CA CYS A 46 -25.53 -38.04 16.76
C CYS A 46 -25.37 -36.56 17.11
N LYS A 47 -26.52 -35.89 17.31
CA LYS A 47 -26.69 -34.53 17.82
C LYS A 47 -26.67 -34.57 19.34
N ILE A 48 -26.01 -33.62 20.00
CA ILE A 48 -26.36 -33.22 21.37
C ILE A 48 -26.33 -31.69 21.46
N SER A 49 -27.47 -31.16 21.87
CA SER A 49 -27.76 -29.80 22.29
C SER A 49 -27.46 -29.61 23.78
N HIS A 50 -26.92 -28.46 24.17
CA HIS A 50 -27.13 -27.92 25.52
C HIS A 50 -27.39 -26.41 25.44
N SER A 51 -28.60 -26.04 25.83
CA SER A 51 -29.05 -24.69 26.17
C SER A 51 -28.81 -24.45 27.66
N LEU A 52 -28.35 -23.26 28.04
CA LEU A 52 -28.69 -22.65 29.34
C LEU A 52 -28.89 -21.13 29.18
N SER A 53 -29.83 -20.65 29.97
CA SER A 53 -30.61 -19.42 29.86
C SER A 53 -30.20 -18.38 30.92
N THR A 54 -30.42 -17.10 30.60
CA THR A 54 -30.67 -15.92 31.47
C THR A 54 -29.57 -15.50 32.46
N SER A 55 -29.19 -14.21 32.57
CA SER A 55 -30.04 -13.15 33.13
C SER A 55 -29.52 -11.73 32.81
N ARG A 56 -30.46 -10.80 32.83
CA ARG A 56 -30.43 -9.36 32.53
C ARG A 56 -30.22 -8.54 33.80
N ILE A 57 -29.34 -7.52 33.80
CA ILE A 57 -29.38 -6.39 34.77
C ILE A 57 -28.94 -5.09 34.09
N ARG A 58 -29.79 -4.05 34.18
CA ARG A 58 -29.49 -2.60 34.04
C ARG A 58 -29.62 -1.97 35.44
N PRO A 59 -28.93 -0.85 35.74
CA PRO A 59 -29.61 0.46 35.96
C PRO A 59 -28.70 1.66 35.55
N ALA A 60 -29.02 2.96 35.61
CA ALA A 60 -30.21 3.76 35.95
C ALA A 60 -30.14 5.14 35.24
N THR A 61 -31.31 5.71 34.98
CA THR A 61 -31.61 7.08 34.54
C THR A 61 -31.68 8.06 35.74
N SER A 62 -31.24 9.31 35.56
CA SER A 62 -31.61 10.43 36.44
C SER A 62 -32.54 11.40 35.71
N VAL A 63 -33.67 11.70 36.35
CA VAL A 63 -34.73 12.64 35.95
C VAL A 63 -34.49 13.99 36.60
N VAL A 64 -34.66 15.10 35.87
CA VAL A 64 -35.01 16.42 36.44
C VAL A 64 -36.15 17.04 35.62
N ARG A 65 -37.02 17.73 36.36
CA ARG A 65 -38.44 18.10 36.12
C ARG A 65 -38.64 19.38 35.29
N ARG A 66 -39.84 19.45 34.68
CA ARG A 66 -40.53 20.56 33.97
C ARG A 66 -40.65 21.88 34.75
N VAL A 67 -40.83 23.01 34.03
CA VAL A 67 -42.02 23.91 34.04
C VAL A 67 -42.13 24.65 32.67
N GLY A 68 -43.33 24.78 32.07
CA GLY A 68 -43.63 25.67 30.91
C GLY A 68 -44.12 27.07 31.37
N PRO A 69 -44.97 27.84 30.64
CA PRO A 69 -45.44 27.79 29.25
C PRO A 69 -45.07 29.10 28.48
N THR A 70 -45.43 29.33 27.21
CA THR A 70 -46.58 30.18 26.82
C THR A 70 -46.78 30.18 25.29
N LYS A 71 -48.07 30.16 24.95
CA LYS A 71 -48.81 30.19 23.68
C LYS A 71 -48.51 31.41 22.78
N MET A 72 -48.46 31.20 21.45
CA MET A 72 -49.26 31.99 20.49
C MET A 72 -49.43 31.21 19.19
N GLU A 73 -50.67 31.27 18.72
CA GLU A 73 -51.33 30.54 17.66
C GLU A 73 -51.70 31.58 16.61
N LEU A 74 -51.46 31.32 15.32
CA LEU A 74 -52.40 31.72 14.29
C LEU A 74 -52.25 30.86 13.02
N GLU A 75 -53.40 30.40 12.58
CA GLU A 75 -53.76 29.63 11.39
C GLU A 75 -53.29 30.34 10.09
N THR A 76 -53.26 29.73 8.89
CA THR A 76 -54.47 29.33 8.13
C THR A 76 -54.14 28.41 6.94
N THR A 77 -55.09 27.51 6.70
CA THR A 77 -55.51 26.85 5.43
C THR A 77 -54.70 25.70 4.83
N ALA A 78 -55.35 24.53 4.90
CA ALA A 78 -55.14 23.36 4.08
C ALA A 78 -55.68 23.53 2.65
N THR A 79 -55.05 22.87 1.68
CA THR A 79 -55.75 22.14 0.60
C THR A 79 -54.86 21.00 0.11
N THR A 80 -55.39 19.79 0.23
CA THR A 80 -54.88 18.49 -0.20
C THR A 80 -54.79 18.39 -1.72
N THR A 81 -53.72 17.79 -2.26
CA THR A 81 -53.76 16.77 -3.35
C THR A 81 -52.43 16.03 -3.39
N SER A 82 -52.53 14.74 -3.67
CA SER A 82 -51.56 13.67 -3.50
C SER A 82 -50.61 13.45 -4.68
N GLU A 83 -49.56 12.68 -4.39
CA GLU A 83 -48.82 11.73 -5.24
C GLU A 83 -47.46 12.10 -5.85
N ALA A 84 -46.53 11.18 -5.55
CA ALA A 84 -45.45 10.64 -6.38
C ALA A 84 -44.16 11.47 -6.64
N GLY A 85 -43.14 11.14 -5.85
CA GLY A 85 -41.85 10.65 -6.37
C GLY A 85 -40.90 11.66 -7.03
N SER A 86 -39.79 11.97 -6.34
CA SER A 86 -38.42 11.66 -6.77
C SER A 86 -37.40 12.45 -5.95
N LEU A 87 -36.51 11.73 -5.27
CA LEU A 87 -35.35 12.27 -4.56
C LEU A 87 -34.27 12.63 -5.60
N SER A 88 -34.18 13.91 -5.97
CA SER A 88 -32.99 14.45 -6.64
C SER A 88 -31.91 14.73 -5.60
N ASN A 89 -30.78 14.05 -5.73
CA ASN A 89 -29.54 14.36 -5.04
C ASN A 89 -29.11 15.80 -5.37
N GLU A 90 -29.02 16.65 -4.36
CA GLU A 90 -28.27 17.92 -4.42
C GLU A 90 -26.77 17.59 -4.44
N GLU A 91 -26.27 17.28 -5.63
CA GLU A 91 -24.84 17.22 -5.92
C GLU A 91 -24.36 18.65 -6.17
N GLY A 92 -23.79 19.28 -5.14
CA GLY A 92 -23.25 20.64 -5.24
C GLY A 92 -22.21 20.74 -6.37
N PRO A 93 -22.14 21.87 -7.11
CA PRO A 93 -21.30 21.97 -8.30
C PRO A 93 -19.81 21.80 -7.97
N LEU A 94 -19.23 20.68 -8.37
CA LEU A 94 -17.79 20.52 -8.49
C LEU A 94 -17.33 21.37 -9.68
N PRO A 95 -16.28 22.19 -9.57
CA PRO A 95 -15.76 22.94 -10.72
C PRO A 95 -15.16 21.95 -11.72
N THR A 96 -15.92 21.66 -12.78
CA THR A 96 -15.53 20.89 -13.96
C THR A 96 -14.72 21.77 -14.92
N GLY A 97 -13.54 22.19 -14.48
CA GLY A 97 -12.46 22.60 -15.38
C GLY A 97 -11.53 21.42 -15.65
N PRO A 98 -10.81 21.36 -16.79
CA PRO A 98 -9.66 20.47 -16.91
C PRO A 98 -8.72 20.81 -15.75
N VAL A 99 -8.59 19.90 -14.78
CA VAL A 99 -7.72 20.09 -13.62
C VAL A 99 -6.33 20.36 -14.18
N ASP A 100 -5.85 21.59 -14.00
CA ASP A 100 -4.52 21.97 -14.44
C ASP A 100 -3.50 21.23 -13.57
N VAL A 101 -3.13 20.04 -14.04
CA VAL A 101 -2.14 19.16 -13.42
C VAL A 101 -0.80 19.87 -13.26
N SER A 102 -0.49 20.86 -14.12
CA SER A 102 0.80 21.54 -14.16
C SER A 102 1.13 22.23 -12.84
N GLN A 103 0.15 22.90 -12.22
CA GLN A 103 0.34 23.58 -10.94
C GLN A 103 0.66 22.59 -9.81
N HIS A 104 -0.06 21.47 -9.76
CA HIS A 104 0.17 20.42 -8.77
C HIS A 104 1.53 19.73 -8.97
N VAL A 105 1.94 19.52 -10.22
CA VAL A 105 3.27 19.01 -10.56
C VAL A 105 4.36 20.00 -10.12
N ALA A 106 4.16 21.31 -10.32
CA ALA A 106 5.10 22.34 -9.88
C ALA A 106 5.28 22.32 -8.35
N VAL A 107 4.19 22.12 -7.59
CA VAL A 107 4.25 21.91 -6.13
C VAL A 107 5.12 20.71 -5.78
N LEU A 108 4.92 19.56 -6.44
CA LEU A 108 5.72 18.35 -6.18
C LEU A 108 7.20 18.53 -6.55
N LYS A 109 7.49 19.23 -7.65
CA LYS A 109 8.87 19.55 -8.05
C LYS A 109 9.55 20.50 -7.06
N LYS A 110 8.83 21.50 -6.55
CA LYS A 110 9.31 22.39 -5.46
C LYS A 110 9.54 21.60 -4.18
N ALA A 111 8.63 20.70 -3.84
CA ALA A 111 8.72 19.84 -2.67
C ALA A 111 9.90 18.86 -2.75
N ALA A 112 10.20 18.31 -3.94
CA ALA A 112 11.36 17.46 -4.19
C ALA A 112 12.69 18.18 -3.91
N LYS A 113 12.79 19.46 -4.28
CA LYS A 113 14.01 20.27 -4.11
C LYS A 113 14.18 20.78 -2.68
N THR A 114 13.09 21.21 -2.05
CA THR A 114 13.17 21.94 -0.77
C THR A 114 12.85 21.08 0.44
N LYS A 115 11.98 20.07 0.30
CA LYS A 115 11.34 19.34 1.41
C LYS A 115 10.67 20.24 2.46
N LYS A 116 10.35 21.49 2.10
CA LYS A 116 9.76 22.51 2.99
C LYS A 116 8.30 22.80 2.69
N VAL A 117 7.78 22.26 1.58
CA VAL A 117 6.35 22.43 1.24
C VAL A 117 5.51 21.70 2.30
N PRO A 118 4.45 22.32 2.83
CA PRO A 118 3.60 21.68 3.82
C PRO A 118 3.08 20.31 3.35
N ALA A 119 3.11 19.30 4.23
CA ALA A 119 2.67 17.94 3.91
C ALA A 119 1.24 17.87 3.35
N MET A 120 0.38 18.77 3.83
CA MET A 120 -1.00 18.94 3.38
C MET A 120 -1.10 19.40 1.93
N GLU A 121 -0.28 20.36 1.52
CA GLU A 121 -0.23 20.88 0.15
C GLU A 121 0.32 19.82 -0.82
N VAL A 122 1.37 19.10 -0.40
CA VAL A 122 1.90 17.97 -1.14
C VAL A 122 0.84 16.87 -1.33
N PHE A 123 0.12 16.53 -0.26
CA PHE A 123 -0.96 15.55 -0.31
C PHE A 123 -2.06 15.97 -1.29
N ALA A 124 -2.54 17.21 -1.19
CA ALA A 124 -3.56 17.76 -2.08
C ALA A 124 -3.13 17.70 -3.55
N ALA A 125 -1.87 18.08 -3.84
CA ALA A 125 -1.30 17.99 -5.18
C ALA A 125 -1.29 16.54 -5.71
N ILE A 126 -0.82 15.57 -4.91
CA ILE A 126 -0.84 14.14 -5.31
C ILE A 126 -2.27 13.68 -5.61
N ARG A 127 -3.25 14.05 -4.78
CA ARG A 127 -4.66 13.66 -4.96
C ARG A 127 -5.27 14.28 -6.22
N ALA A 128 -4.95 15.53 -6.54
CA ALA A 128 -5.42 16.19 -7.75
C ALA A 128 -4.86 15.50 -9.00
N ILE A 129 -3.56 15.15 -9.00
CA ILE A 129 -2.93 14.41 -10.10
C ILE A 129 -3.53 13.01 -10.27
N GLU A 130 -3.80 12.29 -9.18
CA GLU A 130 -4.46 10.97 -9.23
C GLU A 130 -5.86 11.05 -9.89
N LYS A 131 -6.64 12.09 -9.56
CA LYS A 131 -7.98 12.32 -10.13
C LYS A 131 -7.96 12.67 -11.61
N ALA A 132 -6.87 13.26 -12.12
CA ALA A 132 -6.75 13.66 -13.51
C ALA A 132 -6.64 12.47 -14.50
N LYS A 133 -6.43 11.23 -14.00
CA LYS A 133 -6.43 9.99 -14.80
C LYS A 133 -5.56 10.07 -16.06
N ILE A 134 -4.33 10.55 -15.90
CA ILE A 134 -3.36 10.73 -16.99
C ILE A 134 -3.12 9.41 -17.74
N ASP A 135 -2.90 9.54 -19.05
CA ASP A 135 -2.61 8.43 -19.96
C ASP A 135 -1.30 7.71 -19.58
N PRO A 136 -1.33 6.38 -19.39
CA PRO A 136 -0.17 5.63 -18.93
C PRO A 136 0.76 5.15 -20.05
N SER A 137 0.48 5.40 -21.33
CA SER A 137 1.18 4.78 -22.46
C SER A 137 2.70 5.00 -22.43
N ASN A 138 3.14 6.15 -21.92
CA ASN A 138 4.56 6.50 -21.81
C ASN A 138 5.17 6.23 -20.44
N PHE A 139 4.43 5.67 -19.48
CA PHE A 139 4.92 5.52 -18.10
C PHE A 139 6.15 4.62 -18.02
N LEU A 140 6.22 3.50 -18.75
CA LEU A 140 7.42 2.66 -18.71
C LEU A 140 8.66 3.40 -19.24
N LYS A 141 8.51 4.20 -20.29
CA LYS A 141 9.58 5.05 -20.83
C LYS A 141 10.06 6.06 -19.79
N TYR A 142 9.13 6.73 -19.11
CA TYR A 142 9.49 7.71 -18.08
C TYR A 142 10.07 7.05 -16.83
N LEU A 143 9.49 5.94 -16.37
CA LEU A 143 9.94 5.21 -15.17
C LEU A 143 11.30 4.55 -15.38
N GLY A 144 11.43 3.81 -16.48
CA GLY A 144 12.49 2.84 -16.73
C GLY A 144 13.57 3.30 -17.71
N GLY A 145 13.25 4.29 -18.55
CA GLY A 145 14.09 4.70 -19.67
C GLY A 145 13.99 3.74 -20.86
N THR A 146 14.77 4.03 -21.90
CA THR A 146 14.86 3.23 -23.12
C THR A 146 16.19 2.48 -23.24
N GLN A 147 17.09 2.63 -22.26
CA GLN A 147 18.41 2.00 -22.22
C GLN A 147 18.71 1.51 -20.81
N SER A 148 19.55 0.49 -20.72
CA SER A 148 20.09 -0.02 -19.46
C SER A 148 21.47 0.59 -19.18
N PRO A 149 21.82 0.90 -17.91
CA PRO A 149 20.98 0.76 -16.74
C PRO A 149 19.82 1.75 -16.73
N GLY A 150 18.72 1.27 -16.15
CA GLY A 150 17.49 2.00 -16.01
C GLY A 150 17.55 3.34 -15.29
N ARG A 151 16.37 3.93 -15.18
CA ARG A 151 16.13 5.23 -14.60
C ARG A 151 16.08 5.14 -13.05
N THR A 152 16.77 6.06 -12.35
CA THR A 152 16.90 6.09 -10.88
C THR A 152 16.09 7.22 -10.22
N TRP A 153 15.45 6.90 -9.10
CA TRP A 153 14.44 7.72 -8.41
C TRP A 153 14.65 7.71 -6.91
N MET A 154 14.65 8.87 -6.27
CA MET A 154 14.73 8.99 -4.81
C MET A 154 13.33 9.22 -4.24
N LEU A 155 12.94 8.42 -3.25
CA LEU A 155 11.65 8.55 -2.57
C LEU A 155 11.67 9.81 -1.70
N VAL A 156 10.72 10.72 -1.96
CA VAL A 156 10.67 12.01 -1.27
C VAL A 156 9.62 12.00 -0.18
N PHE A 157 8.41 11.53 -0.49
CA PHE A 157 7.25 11.66 0.38
C PHE A 157 6.35 10.45 0.30
N THR A 158 5.71 10.11 1.43
CA THR A 158 4.80 8.97 1.55
C THR A 158 3.57 9.33 2.34
N VAL A 159 2.46 8.65 2.05
CA VAL A 159 1.18 8.79 2.73
C VAL A 159 0.65 7.41 3.09
N GLY A 160 0.38 7.19 4.37
CA GLY A 160 -0.22 5.93 4.84
C GLY A 160 -1.65 5.75 4.34
N LYS A 161 -2.06 4.49 4.14
CA LYS A 161 -3.41 4.15 3.64
C LYS A 161 -4.54 4.74 4.51
N ASP A 162 -4.33 4.82 5.82
CA ASP A 162 -5.36 5.31 6.75
C ASP A 162 -5.58 6.81 6.57
N LEU A 163 -4.52 7.59 6.39
CA LEU A 163 -4.61 9.02 6.06
C LEU A 163 -5.29 9.24 4.70
N VAL A 164 -4.97 8.42 3.69
CA VAL A 164 -5.66 8.48 2.39
C VAL A 164 -7.15 8.20 2.57
N ARG A 165 -7.51 7.17 3.34
CA ARG A 165 -8.91 6.79 3.60
C ARG A 165 -9.66 7.85 4.40
N GLU A 166 -9.00 8.47 5.37
CA GLU A 166 -9.57 9.55 6.17
C GLU A 166 -9.82 10.80 5.32
N ALA A 167 -8.86 11.19 4.49
CA ALA A 167 -9.03 12.30 3.55
C ALA A 167 -10.18 12.08 2.56
N LEU A 168 -10.37 10.83 2.12
CA LEU A 168 -11.53 10.46 1.29
C LEU A 168 -12.88 10.65 2.00
N LYS A 169 -12.89 10.68 3.33
CA LYS A 169 -14.07 10.95 4.17
C LYS A 169 -14.18 12.43 4.58
N GLY A 170 -13.40 13.32 3.96
CA GLY A 170 -13.37 14.75 4.28
C GLY A 170 -12.33 15.16 5.32
N GLY A 171 -11.47 14.24 5.77
CA GLY A 171 -10.35 14.57 6.65
C GLY A 171 -9.27 15.43 5.97
N PRO A 172 -8.34 15.99 6.75
CA PRO A 172 -7.31 16.90 6.24
C PRO A 172 -6.33 16.22 5.26
N GLY A 173 -6.02 14.94 5.46
CA GLY A 173 -4.97 14.24 4.73
C GLY A 173 -3.58 14.53 5.30
N GLY A 174 -2.54 14.50 4.46
CA GLY A 174 -1.16 14.77 4.87
C GLY A 174 -0.17 13.70 4.42
N GLY A 175 0.89 13.48 5.19
CA GLY A 175 1.94 12.50 4.89
C GLY A 175 3.28 12.88 5.51
N GLN A 176 4.35 12.21 5.09
CA GLN A 176 5.67 12.40 5.67
C GLN A 176 6.77 12.38 4.60
N TYR A 177 7.69 13.35 4.70
CA TYR A 177 8.97 13.33 4.00
C TYR A 177 9.91 12.27 4.56
N LEU A 178 10.61 11.54 3.69
CA LEU A 178 11.54 10.53 4.18
C LEU A 178 12.81 11.15 4.76
N PRO A 179 13.19 10.77 6.01
CA PRO A 179 14.41 11.24 6.65
C PRO A 179 15.65 10.45 6.20
N ILE A 180 15.44 9.34 5.49
CA ILE A 180 16.48 8.43 5.00
C ILE A 180 16.47 8.41 3.48
N THR A 181 17.64 8.17 2.88
CA THR A 181 17.78 8.06 1.44
C THR A 181 17.27 6.70 0.99
N ALA A 182 16.09 6.67 0.36
CA ALA A 182 15.55 5.50 -0.29
C ALA A 182 15.53 5.73 -1.81
N ILE A 183 16.19 4.86 -2.57
CA ILE A 183 16.41 5.01 -3.99
C ILE A 183 15.90 3.76 -4.72
N GLN A 184 15.24 3.98 -5.84
CA GLN A 184 14.66 2.94 -6.66
C GLN A 184 15.16 3.11 -8.10
N ASN A 185 15.74 2.06 -8.64
CA ASN A 185 16.05 1.96 -10.05
C ASN A 185 14.98 1.09 -10.72
N PHE A 186 14.39 1.60 -11.80
CA PHE A 186 13.58 0.80 -12.69
C PHE A 186 14.32 0.73 -14.02
N ASP A 187 14.59 -0.49 -14.50
CA ASP A 187 15.21 -0.74 -15.79
C ASP A 187 14.14 -1.23 -16.77
N GLY A 188 13.70 -0.32 -17.64
CA GLY A 188 12.65 -0.60 -18.63
C GLY A 188 13.06 -1.72 -19.59
N PRO A 189 14.21 -1.63 -20.27
CA PRO A 189 14.67 -2.68 -21.18
C PRO A 189 14.93 -4.04 -20.50
N ALA A 190 15.55 -4.04 -19.31
CA ALA A 190 15.87 -5.29 -18.61
C ALA A 190 14.71 -5.84 -17.77
N MET A 191 13.63 -5.07 -17.59
CA MET A 191 12.51 -5.37 -16.68
C MET A 191 12.99 -5.72 -15.27
N ARG A 192 14.02 -5.00 -14.79
CA ARG A 192 14.64 -5.19 -13.47
C ARG A 192 14.41 -4.00 -12.57
N ILE A 193 14.25 -4.28 -11.28
CA ILE A 193 14.07 -3.29 -10.23
C ILE A 193 15.17 -3.43 -9.19
N GLU A 194 15.66 -2.31 -8.69
CA GLU A 194 16.46 -2.23 -7.47
C GLU A 194 15.77 -1.26 -6.52
N ASN A 195 15.56 -1.65 -5.26
CA ASN A 195 15.03 -0.77 -4.21
C ASN A 195 16.01 -0.77 -3.03
N GLY A 196 16.69 0.34 -2.82
CA GLY A 196 17.75 0.52 -1.83
C GLY A 196 17.40 1.54 -0.77
N VAL A 197 17.81 1.26 0.47
CA VAL A 197 17.87 2.22 1.57
C VAL A 197 19.34 2.42 1.94
N TYR A 198 19.77 3.68 1.95
CA TYR A 198 21.15 4.09 2.15
C TYR A 198 21.26 4.86 3.46
N LEU A 199 22.04 4.32 4.39
CA LEU A 199 22.24 4.85 5.74
C LEU A 199 23.59 5.60 5.86
N GLY A 200 24.05 6.15 4.74
CA GLY A 200 25.34 6.83 4.66
C GLY A 200 26.49 5.86 4.99
N PRO A 201 27.48 6.26 5.82
CA PRO A 201 28.64 5.44 6.16
C PRO A 201 28.31 4.13 6.87
N LEU A 202 27.13 4.01 7.49
CA LEU A 202 26.72 2.77 8.17
C LEU A 202 26.48 1.64 7.18
N GLY A 203 26.12 1.97 5.94
CA GLY A 203 25.94 1.01 4.87
C GLY A 203 24.62 1.18 4.12
N ALA A 204 24.23 0.13 3.42
CA ALA A 204 23.06 0.11 2.56
C ALA A 204 22.41 -1.27 2.52
N LEU A 205 21.10 -1.28 2.30
CA LEU A 205 20.30 -2.48 2.06
C LEU A 205 19.56 -2.28 0.75
N ALA A 206 19.79 -3.15 -0.23
CA ALA A 206 19.11 -3.08 -1.52
C ALA A 206 18.50 -4.41 -1.93
N PHE A 207 17.27 -4.35 -2.45
CA PHE A 207 16.56 -5.49 -3.01
C PHE A 207 16.60 -5.39 -4.52
N GLU A 208 17.11 -6.42 -5.18
CA GLU A 208 17.01 -6.54 -6.62
C GLU A 208 15.96 -7.55 -7.02
N GLY A 209 15.39 -7.34 -8.19
CA GLY A 209 14.32 -8.17 -8.66
C GLY A 209 13.98 -7.95 -10.12
N ARG A 210 12.90 -8.61 -10.51
CA ARG A 210 12.24 -8.44 -11.81
C ARG A 210 10.93 -7.72 -11.57
N PHE A 211 10.48 -7.00 -12.58
CA PHE A 211 9.14 -6.42 -12.61
C PHE A 211 8.43 -6.74 -13.92
N SER A 212 7.12 -6.55 -13.93
CA SER A 212 6.30 -6.50 -15.13
C SER A 212 5.52 -5.19 -15.13
N MET A 213 5.18 -4.69 -16.33
CA MET A 213 4.36 -3.49 -16.47
C MET A 213 3.15 -3.84 -17.32
N LYS A 214 1.95 -3.65 -16.77
CA LYS A 214 0.69 -3.80 -17.48
C LYS A 214 -0.16 -2.57 -17.26
N ASN A 215 -0.42 -1.82 -18.34
CA ASN A 215 -1.11 -0.54 -18.28
C ASN A 215 -0.37 0.42 -17.33
N ARG A 216 -0.94 0.70 -16.15
CA ARG A 216 -0.32 1.54 -15.12
C ARG A 216 0.23 0.76 -13.92
N ILE A 217 0.11 -0.56 -13.92
CA ILE A 217 0.49 -1.42 -12.80
C ILE A 217 1.88 -1.99 -13.05
N LEU A 218 2.81 -1.67 -12.16
CA LEU A 218 4.13 -2.28 -12.10
C LEU A 218 4.17 -3.28 -10.94
N ALA A 219 4.15 -4.58 -11.26
CA ALA A 219 4.27 -5.64 -10.28
C ALA A 219 5.71 -6.13 -10.21
N PHE A 220 6.20 -6.54 -9.04
CA PHE A 220 7.60 -6.92 -8.87
C PHE A 220 7.82 -8.06 -7.88
N LEU A 221 8.95 -8.74 -8.05
CA LEU A 221 9.46 -9.79 -7.18
C LEU A 221 10.94 -9.57 -6.94
N PHE A 222 11.35 -9.61 -5.68
CA PHE A 222 12.75 -9.57 -5.31
C PHE A 222 13.35 -10.98 -5.28
N ASP A 223 14.49 -11.14 -5.94
CA ASP A 223 15.25 -12.38 -5.99
C ASP A 223 16.58 -12.28 -5.24
N LYS A 224 17.10 -11.07 -5.04
CA LYS A 224 18.38 -10.83 -4.37
C LYS A 224 18.29 -9.74 -3.32
N LEU A 225 19.06 -9.92 -2.25
CA LEU A 225 19.30 -8.94 -1.20
C LEU A 225 20.78 -8.58 -1.18
N LYS A 226 21.11 -7.32 -1.47
CA LYS A 226 22.44 -6.74 -1.37
C LYS A 226 22.58 -6.02 -0.04
N ILE A 227 23.61 -6.39 0.72
CA ILE A 227 23.90 -5.81 2.03
C ILE A 227 25.30 -5.20 1.98
N LYS A 228 25.40 -3.98 2.52
CA LYS A 228 26.67 -3.29 2.77
C LYS A 228 26.70 -2.79 4.19
N ILE A 229 27.81 -3.07 4.87
CA ILE A 229 28.03 -2.70 6.26
C ILE A 229 29.39 -2.00 6.37
N GLY A 230 29.38 -0.71 6.67
CA GLY A 230 30.60 0.09 6.85
C GLY A 230 31.62 -0.11 5.72
N ILE A 231 32.85 -0.46 6.08
CA ILE A 231 33.98 -0.68 5.16
C ILE A 231 34.01 -2.08 4.54
N LEU A 232 33.18 -3.02 5.00
CA LEU A 232 33.22 -4.41 4.51
C LEU A 232 32.77 -4.49 3.06
N PRO A 233 33.33 -5.41 2.26
CA PRO A 233 32.82 -5.66 0.91
C PRO A 233 31.31 -5.94 0.93
N PRO A 234 30.55 -5.42 -0.05
CA PRO A 234 29.14 -5.77 -0.16
C PRO A 234 28.99 -7.27 -0.42
N PHE A 235 27.92 -7.86 0.10
CA PHE A 235 27.59 -9.25 -0.18
C PHE A 235 26.12 -9.37 -0.58
N THR A 236 25.82 -10.44 -1.32
CA THR A 236 24.50 -10.67 -1.90
C THR A 236 23.95 -12.02 -1.42
N ILE A 237 22.70 -12.03 -0.99
CA ILE A 237 21.94 -13.22 -0.62
C ILE A 237 20.84 -13.42 -1.66
N ASN A 238 20.71 -14.65 -2.19
CA ASN A 238 19.56 -15.01 -3.02
C ASN A 238 18.36 -15.30 -2.10
N ILE A 239 17.30 -14.52 -2.23
CA ILE A 239 16.05 -14.64 -1.45
C ILE A 239 14.86 -15.13 -2.30
N GLY A 240 15.07 -15.29 -3.61
CA GLY A 240 14.07 -15.80 -4.53
C GLY A 240 13.66 -17.24 -4.19
N LYS A 241 12.37 -17.55 -4.40
CA LYS A 241 11.86 -18.93 -4.27
C LYS A 241 12.13 -19.69 -5.57
N LYS A 242 12.48 -20.98 -5.48
CA LYS A 242 12.64 -21.84 -6.67
C LYS A 242 11.43 -21.81 -7.61
N ALA A 243 10.22 -21.81 -7.04
CA ALA A 243 8.97 -21.73 -7.81
C ALA A 243 8.81 -20.41 -8.60
N ASP A 244 9.58 -19.37 -8.28
CA ASP A 244 9.51 -18.05 -8.91
C ASP A 244 10.62 -17.82 -9.95
N GLU A 245 11.58 -18.73 -10.14
CA GLU A 245 12.78 -18.51 -10.99
C GLU A 245 12.46 -18.10 -12.43
N ALA A 246 11.38 -18.63 -13.03
CA ALA A 246 10.93 -18.27 -14.38
C ALA A 246 9.62 -17.45 -14.39
N ARG A 247 9.07 -17.12 -13.23
CA ARG A 247 7.75 -16.49 -13.14
C ARG A 247 7.83 -14.98 -13.36
N VAL A 248 6.93 -14.47 -14.21
CA VAL A 248 6.72 -13.03 -14.39
C VAL A 248 5.84 -12.50 -13.23
N PRO A 249 6.22 -11.40 -12.56
CA PRO A 249 5.39 -10.79 -11.53
C PRO A 249 4.01 -10.39 -12.06
N GLY A 250 2.98 -10.46 -11.22
CA GLY A 250 1.61 -10.12 -11.57
C GLY A 250 0.81 -9.50 -10.43
N ASN A 251 -0.51 -9.41 -10.58
CA ASN A 251 -1.39 -8.70 -9.65
C ASN A 251 -1.50 -9.36 -8.26
N SER A 252 -1.03 -10.60 -8.08
CA SER A 252 -0.91 -11.27 -6.78
C SER A 252 0.34 -10.85 -5.99
N ASP A 253 1.34 -10.28 -6.68
CA ASP A 253 2.61 -9.88 -6.10
C ASP A 253 2.56 -8.41 -5.62
N PRO A 254 3.59 -7.91 -4.91
CA PRO A 254 3.73 -6.49 -4.65
C PRO A 254 3.68 -5.66 -5.94
N PHE A 255 2.98 -4.53 -5.90
CA PHE A 255 2.86 -3.65 -7.07
C PHE A 255 2.68 -2.18 -6.69
N PHE A 256 2.97 -1.33 -7.68
CA PHE A 256 2.60 0.08 -7.72
C PHE A 256 1.61 0.34 -8.86
N ILE A 257 0.63 1.20 -8.60
CA ILE A 257 -0.25 1.79 -9.59
C ILE A 257 0.25 3.20 -9.85
N TRP A 258 0.90 3.40 -10.99
CA TRP A 258 1.40 4.70 -11.41
C TRP A 258 0.25 5.56 -11.92
N PHE A 259 0.29 6.85 -11.64
CA PHE A 259 -0.68 7.79 -12.19
C PHE A 259 -0.06 9.10 -12.66
N TYR A 260 1.26 9.25 -12.47
CA TYR A 260 2.05 10.32 -13.07
C TYR A 260 3.50 9.87 -13.23
N ALA A 261 4.10 10.22 -14.37
CA ALA A 261 5.52 10.09 -14.60
C ALA A 261 5.98 11.11 -15.65
N ASP A 262 7.04 11.84 -15.35
CA ASP A 262 7.77 12.68 -16.30
C ASP A 262 9.30 12.48 -16.12
N ASP A 263 10.12 13.40 -16.61
CA ASP A 263 11.58 13.31 -16.47
C ASP A 263 12.12 13.70 -15.09
N GLU A 264 11.31 14.35 -14.24
CA GLU A 264 11.74 14.90 -12.95
C GLU A 264 11.09 14.20 -11.75
N ILE A 265 9.84 13.75 -11.86
CA ILE A 265 9.12 13.10 -10.77
C ILE A 265 8.26 11.93 -11.27
N ILE A 266 7.97 11.01 -10.36
CA ILE A 266 7.01 9.92 -10.56
C ILE A 266 6.12 9.81 -9.34
N VAL A 267 4.86 9.41 -9.54
CA VAL A 267 3.86 9.36 -8.48
C VAL A 267 3.04 8.08 -8.60
N ALA A 268 2.90 7.36 -7.48
CA ALA A 268 2.20 6.09 -7.44
C ALA A 268 1.34 5.91 -6.19
N LYS A 269 0.44 4.94 -6.32
CA LYS A 269 -0.28 4.31 -5.23
C LYS A 269 0.23 2.88 -5.04
N GLY A 270 0.62 2.52 -3.83
CA GLY A 270 1.00 1.14 -3.51
C GLY A 270 -0.22 0.22 -3.45
N ARG A 271 0.01 -1.10 -3.53
CA ARG A 271 -1.03 -2.13 -3.35
C ARG A 271 -1.95 -1.90 -2.15
N GLY A 272 -1.38 -1.48 -1.01
CA GLY A 272 -2.12 -1.21 0.23
C GLY A 272 -2.95 0.08 0.24
N GLY A 273 -2.89 0.89 -0.83
CA GLY A 273 -3.67 2.12 -0.98
C GLY A 273 -2.97 3.41 -0.52
N GLY A 274 -1.77 3.31 0.07
CA GLY A 274 -0.93 4.46 0.37
C GLY A 274 -0.38 5.13 -0.90
N LEU A 275 0.00 6.40 -0.78
CA LEU A 275 0.54 7.20 -1.88
C LEU A 275 2.03 7.47 -1.66
N ALA A 276 2.78 7.60 -2.75
CA ALA A 276 4.19 7.95 -2.71
C ALA A 276 4.57 8.75 -3.96
N TYR A 277 5.57 9.62 -3.83
CA TYR A 277 6.22 10.22 -4.98
C TYR A 277 7.73 10.29 -4.81
N TRP A 278 8.41 10.28 -5.95
CA TRP A 278 9.85 10.28 -6.06
C TRP A 278 10.30 11.42 -6.95
N CYS A 279 11.55 11.84 -6.76
CA CYS A 279 12.22 12.72 -7.70
C CYS A 279 13.36 11.99 -8.40
N ARG A 280 13.68 12.47 -9.60
CA ARG A 280 14.79 11.98 -10.40
C ARG A 280 16.10 12.23 -9.68
N CYS A 281 16.95 11.21 -9.61
CA CYS A 281 18.31 11.38 -9.10
C CYS A 281 19.33 10.70 -10.00
N LYS A 282 20.60 11.10 -9.85
CA LYS A 282 21.71 10.38 -10.46
C LYS A 282 21.75 8.98 -9.86
N ARG A 283 22.10 7.99 -10.68
CA ARG A 283 22.39 6.66 -10.19
C ARG A 283 23.44 6.81 -9.09
N VAL A 284 23.16 6.23 -7.93
CA VAL A 284 24.23 5.99 -6.95
C VAL A 284 25.05 4.90 -7.61
N ALA A 285 26.06 5.31 -8.37
CA ALA A 285 27.06 4.40 -8.90
C ALA A 285 27.55 3.54 -7.74
N GLU A 286 27.93 2.31 -8.05
CA GLU A 286 28.26 1.18 -7.19
C GLU A 286 29.42 1.42 -6.20
N LYS A 287 29.48 2.60 -5.57
CA LYS A 287 30.10 2.83 -4.27
C LYS A 287 29.20 2.21 -3.20
N PHE A 288 29.08 0.90 -3.30
CA PHE A 288 29.38 0.08 -2.15
C PHE A 288 30.81 0.42 -1.71
#